data_AF-A0A9E1WFF5-F1
#
_entry.id   AF-A0A9E1WFF5-F1
#
_cell.length_a   1.000
_cell.length_b   1.000
_cell.length_c   1.000
_cell.angle_alpha   90.00
_cell.angle_beta   90.00
_cell.angle_gamma   90.00
#
_symmetry.space_group_name_H-M   'P 1'
#
loop_
_entity.id
_entity.type
_entity.pdbx_description
1 polymer ?
#
loop_
_entity_poly.entity_id
_entity_poly.type
_entity_poly.pdbx_seq_one_letter_code
_entity_poly.pdbx_strand_id
1 'polypeptide(L)'
;SNLIGIETISASDIYEGQTLQILNQKESYGNLVFVDAKDIETTQVKYTDIVVVNGTPKELPPVAGVITTDFQTPLSHITILCQNRGTPVIAFKDAWKDSLLRLFENKSVRFTVHKDSFEIINVETTDVDKYWKTKRDSIQSISLYTDTSIQSILPIDLINKNSINIVGGKAANFGELVKLVKELELTSKTPEAAFAIPFYFYSNHMNTFGIQDRISQFVTSKGEGYDDKMVREFLSDIRQQIMESKLDQRFLSEVSKQVKKNGFTRVRFRSSTNAEDLDGFNGAGLYDSKTGILNNQKKSFELAIKKVWASAWNYKAFMEREYFGINQESISMGILCHRSFPNETANGVVITKNLYRNNYRGFVINAQYGETSVVNPPDGVTCEQMICYSDKNDSFYGKKKIVEYLSYSNMLPDSLDKVMLTKEVTLLTEEISKIKMAYYSKFHDQNKEGTYYNYGLDLEFKIYGSERQLYIKQIRPFQN
;
A
#
# COMPACT_ATOMS: atom_id res chain seq x y z
N SER A 1 -6.15 -34.77 -14.14
CA SER A 1 -6.25 -36.24 -14.24
C SER A 1 -5.56 -36.83 -13.03
N ASN A 2 -6.33 -37.37 -12.08
CA ASN A 2 -5.77 -38.10 -10.95
C ASN A 2 -5.14 -39.39 -11.47
N LEU A 3 -3.82 -39.48 -11.41
CA LEU A 3 -3.11 -40.75 -11.57
C LEU A 3 -3.45 -41.60 -10.34
N ILE A 4 -4.28 -42.60 -10.54
CA ILE A 4 -4.77 -43.52 -9.51
C ILE A 4 -3.56 -44.25 -8.90
N GLY A 5 -3.33 -44.06 -7.60
CA GLY A 5 -2.40 -44.89 -6.81
C GLY A 5 -1.18 -44.19 -6.18
N ILE A 6 -1.04 -42.86 -6.30
CA ILE A 6 -0.02 -42.11 -5.56
C ILE A 6 -0.72 -41.32 -4.45
N GLU A 7 -0.33 -41.52 -3.19
CA GLU A 7 -0.75 -40.63 -2.09
C GLU A 7 -0.30 -39.21 -2.42
N THR A 8 -1.26 -38.32 -2.66
CA THR A 8 -1.01 -36.90 -2.87
C THR A 8 -1.32 -36.16 -1.58
N ILE A 9 -0.30 -35.57 -0.98
CA ILE A 9 -0.47 -34.54 0.05
C ILE A 9 -0.81 -33.24 -0.69
N SER A 10 -1.97 -32.66 -0.38
CA SER A 10 -2.33 -31.33 -0.85
C SER A 10 -1.55 -30.27 -0.07
N ALA A 11 -1.37 -29.08 -0.66
CA ALA A 11 -0.80 -27.95 0.08
C ALA A 11 -1.59 -27.71 1.38
N SER A 12 -2.93 -27.83 1.34
CA SER A 12 -3.80 -27.76 2.51
C SER A 12 -3.40 -28.73 3.63
N ASP A 13 -3.05 -29.98 3.30
CA ASP A 13 -2.66 -30.99 4.30
C ASP A 13 -1.29 -30.67 4.95
N ILE A 14 -0.40 -29.96 4.24
CA ILE A 14 0.89 -29.47 4.79
C ILE A 14 0.66 -28.29 5.74
N TYR A 15 -0.28 -27.40 5.39
CA TYR A 15 -0.56 -26.18 6.15
C TYR A 15 -1.51 -26.40 7.34
N GLU A 16 -2.27 -27.50 7.38
CA GLU A 16 -3.25 -27.78 8.44
C GLU A 16 -2.58 -27.90 9.83
N GLY A 17 -1.39 -28.51 9.90
CA GLY A 17 -0.61 -28.65 11.14
C GLY A 17 0.27 -27.45 11.49
N GLN A 18 0.35 -26.43 10.65
CA GLN A 18 1.18 -25.25 10.92
C GLN A 18 0.46 -24.33 11.90
N THR A 19 1.09 -24.05 13.05
CA THR A 19 0.58 -23.12 14.08
C THR A 19 1.30 -21.78 14.09
N LEU A 20 2.53 -21.73 13.56
CA LEU A 20 3.39 -20.55 13.51
C LEU A 20 3.82 -20.21 12.08
N GLN A 21 3.68 -18.94 11.71
CA GLN A 21 4.17 -18.37 10.46
C GLN A 21 5.06 -17.16 10.77
N ILE A 22 6.30 -17.19 10.28
CA ILE A 22 7.25 -16.07 10.41
C ILE A 22 7.06 -15.10 9.24
N LEU A 23 6.82 -13.82 9.55
CA LEU A 23 6.49 -12.80 8.55
C LEU A 23 7.57 -11.71 8.44
N ASN A 24 8.20 -11.31 9.56
CA ASN A 24 9.33 -10.38 9.57
C ASN A 24 10.30 -10.66 10.74
N GLN A 25 11.53 -11.03 10.42
CA GLN A 25 12.58 -11.41 11.37
C GLN A 25 13.31 -10.16 11.90
N LYS A 26 12.77 -9.59 12.98
CA LYS A 26 13.30 -8.38 13.64
C LYS A 26 13.25 -8.54 15.15
N GLU A 27 13.85 -7.58 15.84
CA GLU A 27 13.79 -7.45 17.29
C GLU A 27 13.26 -6.07 17.67
N SER A 28 12.45 -6.01 18.73
CA SER A 28 11.93 -4.77 19.28
C SER A 28 11.63 -4.90 20.77
N TYR A 29 11.49 -3.75 21.44
CA TYR A 29 11.17 -3.64 22.86
C TYR A 29 9.82 -2.93 23.00
N GLY A 30 8.97 -3.38 23.89
CA GLY A 30 7.65 -2.76 24.05
C GLY A 30 6.79 -3.39 25.14
N ASN A 31 5.59 -2.85 25.35
CA ASN A 31 4.63 -3.45 26.27
C ASN A 31 3.72 -4.43 25.53
N LEU A 32 3.60 -5.67 26.02
CA LEU A 32 2.75 -6.67 25.37
C LEU A 32 1.27 -6.39 25.71
N VAL A 33 0.45 -6.10 24.71
CA VAL A 33 -0.98 -5.80 24.86
C VAL A 33 -1.82 -6.72 23.98
N PHE A 34 -3.00 -7.10 24.46
CA PHE A 34 -3.94 -7.93 23.72
C PHE A 34 -5.12 -7.09 23.27
N VAL A 35 -5.40 -7.11 21.97
CA VAL A 35 -6.46 -6.31 21.35
C VAL A 35 -7.19 -7.16 20.32
N ASP A 36 -8.52 -7.15 20.33
CA ASP A 36 -9.28 -7.83 19.29
C ASP A 36 -9.13 -7.06 17.97
N ALA A 37 -9.07 -7.74 16.82
CA ALA A 37 -8.85 -7.08 15.52
C ALA A 37 -9.87 -5.97 15.22
N LYS A 38 -11.12 -6.12 15.68
CA LYS A 38 -12.17 -5.11 15.48
C LYS A 38 -11.99 -3.85 16.33
N ASP A 39 -11.25 -3.97 17.43
CA ASP A 39 -11.08 -2.92 18.43
C ASP A 39 -9.73 -2.20 18.27
N ILE A 40 -8.85 -2.64 17.37
CA ILE A 40 -7.51 -2.04 17.21
C ILE A 40 -7.56 -0.56 16.80
N GLU A 41 -8.59 -0.14 16.07
CA GLU A 41 -8.76 1.25 15.62
C GLU A 41 -9.27 2.17 16.73
N THR A 42 -10.06 1.63 17.65
CA THR A 42 -10.66 2.36 18.78
C THR A 42 -9.78 2.29 20.02
N THR A 43 -8.99 1.23 20.14
CA THR A 43 -8.03 1.03 21.23
C THR A 43 -6.82 1.94 20.99
N GLN A 44 -6.46 2.70 22.02
CA GLN A 44 -5.30 3.60 21.99
C GLN A 44 -3.99 2.83 22.14
N VAL A 45 -3.66 1.99 21.15
CA VAL A 45 -2.35 1.33 21.08
C VAL A 45 -1.26 2.35 20.76
N LYS A 46 -0.13 2.23 21.45
CA LYS A 46 1.02 3.12 21.30
C LYS A 46 2.03 2.53 20.32
N TYR A 47 2.87 3.39 19.75
CA TYR A 47 3.97 2.96 18.89
C TYR A 47 5.01 2.07 19.61
N THR A 48 5.02 2.11 20.95
CA THR A 48 5.85 1.28 21.81
C THR A 48 5.21 -0.05 22.20
N ASP A 49 3.98 -0.33 21.79
CA ASP A 49 3.28 -1.55 22.20
C ASP A 49 3.55 -2.71 21.24
N ILE A 50 3.73 -3.91 21.78
CA ILE A 50 3.76 -5.16 21.02
C ILE A 50 2.35 -5.74 21.11
N VAL A 51 1.64 -5.80 19.99
CA VAL A 51 0.21 -6.11 19.98
C VAL A 51 -0.03 -7.55 19.59
N VAL A 52 -0.69 -8.30 20.47
CA VAL A 52 -1.31 -9.60 20.14
C VAL A 52 -2.72 -9.33 19.65
N VAL A 53 -2.98 -9.62 18.38
CA VAL A 53 -4.25 -9.35 17.70
C VAL A 53 -5.02 -10.62 17.45
N ASN A 54 -6.26 -10.68 17.94
CA ASN A 54 -7.19 -11.76 17.61
C ASN A 54 -7.77 -11.54 16.21
N GLY A 55 -7.25 -12.23 15.22
CA GLY A 55 -7.61 -12.13 13.81
C GLY A 55 -6.69 -11.20 13.02
N THR A 56 -7.14 -10.83 11.82
CA THR A 56 -6.44 -9.90 10.93
C THR A 56 -6.99 -8.47 11.10
N PRO A 57 -6.24 -7.52 11.69
CA PRO A 57 -6.70 -6.15 11.81
C PRO A 57 -6.80 -5.49 10.42
N LYS A 58 -7.89 -4.76 10.18
CA LYS A 58 -8.11 -4.01 8.92
C LYS A 58 -7.10 -2.88 8.74
N GLU A 59 -6.70 -2.27 9.86
CA GLU A 59 -5.71 -1.22 9.92
C GLU A 59 -4.78 -1.47 11.10
N LEU A 60 -3.49 -1.17 10.92
CA LEU A 60 -2.47 -1.33 11.95
C LEU A 60 -1.69 -0.02 12.10
N PRO A 61 -1.88 0.74 13.20
CA PRO A 61 -1.04 1.90 13.50
C PRO A 61 0.43 1.48 13.69
N PRO A 62 1.39 2.41 13.69
CA PRO A 62 2.75 2.09 14.10
C PRO A 62 2.75 1.45 15.49
N VAL A 63 3.42 0.30 15.62
CA VAL A 63 3.53 -0.50 16.85
C VAL A 63 4.92 -1.14 16.90
N ALA A 64 5.34 -1.55 18.11
CA ALA A 64 6.65 -2.13 18.36
C ALA A 64 6.78 -3.57 17.87
N GLY A 65 5.67 -4.30 17.76
CA GLY A 65 5.63 -5.69 17.28
C GLY A 65 4.20 -6.17 17.08
N VAL A 66 4.01 -7.23 16.29
CA VAL A 66 2.67 -7.79 16.00
C VAL A 66 2.69 -9.31 16.10
N ILE A 67 1.71 -9.86 16.80
CA ILE A 67 1.41 -11.29 16.85
C ILE A 67 -0.06 -11.46 16.47
N THR A 68 -0.37 -11.92 15.26
CA THR A 68 -1.77 -12.17 14.83
C THR A 68 -2.13 -13.64 14.97
N THR A 69 -3.40 -13.97 15.23
CA THR A 69 -3.86 -15.37 15.20
C THR A 69 -4.14 -15.89 13.79
N ASP A 70 -4.28 -15.01 12.81
CA ASP A 70 -4.61 -15.39 11.44
C ASP A 70 -3.35 -15.40 10.58
N PHE A 71 -3.18 -16.47 9.80
CA PHE A 71 -2.12 -16.52 8.80
C PHE A 71 -2.28 -15.44 7.75
N GLN A 72 -1.16 -14.86 7.39
CA GLN A 72 -1.08 -13.74 6.48
C GLN A 72 -0.55 -14.18 5.13
N THR A 73 -1.06 -13.56 4.08
CA THR A 73 -0.45 -13.68 2.76
C THR A 73 0.80 -12.79 2.72
N PRO A 74 1.85 -13.12 1.95
CA PRO A 74 3.04 -12.26 1.85
C PRO A 74 2.74 -10.85 1.32
N LEU A 75 1.63 -10.69 0.60
CA LEU A 75 1.14 -9.41 0.09
C LEU A 75 0.06 -8.78 0.98
N SER A 76 -0.17 -9.31 2.18
CA SER A 76 -1.11 -8.68 3.10
C SER A 76 -0.57 -7.32 3.54
N HIS A 77 -1.50 -6.38 3.74
CA HIS A 77 -1.14 -5.01 4.11
C HIS A 77 -0.29 -4.96 5.38
N ILE A 78 -0.59 -5.82 6.37
CA ILE A 78 0.17 -5.95 7.62
C ILE A 78 1.62 -6.38 7.35
N THR A 79 1.82 -7.43 6.56
CA THR A 79 3.16 -7.97 6.29
C THR A 79 4.04 -6.91 5.63
N ILE A 80 3.53 -6.24 4.60
CA ILE A 80 4.25 -5.19 3.88
C ILE A 80 4.54 -4.00 4.80
N LEU A 81 3.57 -3.56 5.61
CA LEU A 81 3.78 -2.46 6.55
C LEU A 81 4.86 -2.79 7.59
N CYS A 82 4.77 -3.95 8.23
CA CYS A 82 5.73 -4.35 9.24
C CYS A 82 7.15 -4.53 8.68
N GLN A 83 7.28 -5.07 7.46
CA GLN A 83 8.58 -5.16 6.77
C GLN A 83 9.21 -3.78 6.56
N ASN A 84 8.45 -2.84 5.98
CA ASN A 84 8.90 -1.47 5.73
C ASN A 84 9.29 -0.74 7.02
N ARG A 85 8.53 -0.94 8.11
CA ARG A 85 8.81 -0.34 9.41
C ARG A 85 9.97 -1.01 10.15
N GLY A 86 10.40 -2.20 9.72
CA GLY A 86 11.29 -3.06 10.49
C GLY A 86 10.66 -3.59 11.77
N THR A 87 9.33 -3.66 11.83
CA THR A 87 8.57 -4.16 12.99
C THR A 87 8.51 -5.70 12.96
N PRO A 88 8.91 -6.40 14.02
CA PRO A 88 8.77 -7.86 14.09
C PRO A 88 7.31 -8.28 13.99
N VAL A 89 7.03 -9.27 13.14
CA VAL A 89 5.68 -9.81 12.97
C VAL A 89 5.69 -11.32 12.76
N ILE A 90 4.76 -12.00 13.44
CA ILE A 90 4.45 -13.42 13.28
C ILE A 90 2.94 -13.61 13.23
N ALA A 91 2.50 -14.72 12.65
CA ALA A 91 1.17 -15.25 12.88
C ALA A 91 1.27 -16.53 13.73
N PHE A 92 0.61 -16.55 14.88
CA PHE A 92 0.58 -17.68 15.80
C PHE A 92 -0.88 -17.98 16.17
N LYS A 93 -1.44 -19.07 15.62
CA LYS A 93 -2.87 -19.40 15.70
C LYS A 93 -3.43 -19.38 17.11
N ASP A 94 -2.68 -19.92 18.06
CA ASP A 94 -3.13 -20.06 19.45
C ASP A 94 -2.75 -18.86 20.33
N ALA A 95 -2.13 -17.81 19.77
CA ALA A 95 -1.59 -16.69 20.55
C ALA A 95 -2.60 -16.06 21.50
N TRP A 96 -3.87 -15.98 21.09
CA TRP A 96 -4.92 -15.40 21.92
C TRP A 96 -5.23 -16.21 23.18
N LYS A 97 -5.08 -17.54 23.14
CA LYS A 97 -5.38 -18.45 24.25
C LYS A 97 -4.13 -18.99 24.93
N ASP A 98 -2.95 -18.68 24.40
CA ASP A 98 -1.68 -19.17 24.90
C ASP A 98 -1.40 -18.69 26.32
N SER A 99 -1.35 -19.62 27.27
CA SER A 99 -1.19 -19.30 28.69
C SER A 99 0.18 -18.69 29.00
N LEU A 100 1.22 -18.95 28.21
CA LEU A 100 2.55 -18.42 28.44
C LEU A 100 2.63 -16.95 27.99
N LEU A 101 2.10 -16.61 26.81
CA LEU A 101 1.99 -15.23 26.33
C LEU A 101 1.16 -14.36 27.28
N ARG A 102 0.07 -14.92 27.83
CA ARG A 102 -0.77 -14.23 28.81
C ARG A 102 -0.04 -13.85 30.10
N LEU A 103 1.06 -14.54 30.47
CA LEU A 103 1.89 -14.15 31.62
C LEU A 103 2.62 -12.82 31.40
N PHE A 104 2.77 -12.38 30.15
CA PHE A 104 3.44 -11.15 29.75
C PHE A 104 2.45 -10.00 29.47
N GLU A 105 1.14 -10.23 29.59
CA GLU A 105 0.13 -9.21 29.33
C GLU A 105 0.35 -7.98 30.23
N ASN A 106 0.41 -6.80 29.59
CA ASN A 106 0.74 -5.50 30.17
C ASN A 106 2.15 -5.39 30.80
N LYS A 107 3.08 -6.27 30.43
CA LYS A 107 4.49 -6.18 30.86
C LYS A 107 5.39 -5.67 29.75
N SER A 108 6.47 -5.01 30.14
CA SER A 108 7.56 -4.63 29.25
C SER A 108 8.35 -5.87 28.83
N VAL A 109 8.49 -6.08 27.53
CA VAL A 109 9.16 -7.24 26.95
C VAL A 109 10.10 -6.87 25.81
N ARG A 110 11.12 -7.72 25.61
CA ARG A 110 11.84 -7.84 24.34
C ARG A 110 11.17 -8.92 23.50
N PHE A 111 10.84 -8.61 22.26
CA PHE A 111 10.28 -9.53 21.29
C PHE A 111 11.23 -9.70 20.10
N THR A 112 11.72 -10.93 19.92
CA THR A 112 12.68 -11.28 18.88
C THR A 112 12.09 -12.38 17.99
N VAL A 113 12.11 -12.16 16.68
CA VAL A 113 11.60 -13.13 15.69
C VAL A 113 12.77 -13.75 14.95
N HIS A 114 12.91 -15.06 15.06
CA HIS A 114 13.93 -15.87 14.40
C HIS A 114 13.38 -16.52 13.12
N LYS A 115 14.21 -17.33 12.45
CA LYS A 115 13.88 -17.96 11.16
C LYS A 115 12.67 -18.89 11.23
N ASP A 116 12.50 -19.60 12.34
CA ASP A 116 11.51 -20.65 12.56
C ASP A 116 10.87 -20.61 13.96
N SER A 117 11.18 -19.59 14.75
CA SER A 117 10.79 -19.45 16.15
C SER A 117 10.73 -17.97 16.57
N PHE A 118 10.25 -17.71 17.77
CA PHE A 118 10.27 -16.37 18.37
C PHE A 118 10.54 -16.45 19.87
N GLU A 119 11.01 -15.36 20.46
CA GLU A 119 11.33 -15.22 21.87
C GLU A 119 10.64 -13.98 22.44
N ILE A 120 10.05 -14.12 23.63
CA ILE A 120 9.55 -13.01 24.44
C ILE A 120 10.18 -13.12 25.84
N ILE A 121 10.88 -12.06 26.27
CA ILE A 121 11.52 -11.99 27.59
C ILE A 121 11.07 -10.72 28.31
N ASN A 122 10.80 -10.81 29.62
CA ASN A 122 10.55 -9.64 30.46
C ASN A 122 11.80 -8.75 30.52
N VAL A 123 11.59 -7.45 30.37
CA VAL A 123 12.62 -6.42 30.53
C VAL A 123 12.11 -5.32 31.44
N GLU A 124 13.01 -4.46 31.92
CA GLU A 124 12.61 -3.28 32.69
C GLU A 124 12.00 -2.22 31.77
N THR A 125 11.08 -1.41 32.28
CA THR A 125 10.48 -0.30 31.51
C THR A 125 11.54 0.69 31.03
N THR A 126 12.62 0.87 31.80
CA THR A 126 13.76 1.72 31.43
C THR A 126 14.49 1.22 30.18
N ASP A 127 14.48 -0.10 29.92
CA ASP A 127 15.09 -0.66 28.71
C ASP A 127 14.25 -0.34 27.46
N VAL A 128 12.92 -0.39 27.61
CA VAL A 128 11.98 0.03 26.55
C VAL A 128 12.17 1.51 26.23
N ASP A 129 12.21 2.37 27.26
CA ASP A 129 12.39 3.81 27.08
C ASP A 129 13.73 4.14 26.43
N LYS A 130 14.80 3.46 26.86
CA LYS A 130 16.14 3.64 26.29
C LYS A 130 16.18 3.20 24.82
N TYR A 131 15.62 2.04 24.48
CA TYR A 131 15.54 1.55 23.11
C TYR A 131 14.83 2.56 22.20
N TRP A 132 13.65 3.04 22.60
CA TRP A 132 12.86 3.97 21.81
C TRP A 132 13.44 5.38 21.78
N LYS A 133 14.12 5.83 22.84
CA LYS A 133 14.90 7.07 22.82
C LYS A 133 16.03 6.98 21.80
N THR A 134 16.88 5.95 21.88
CA THR A 134 17.97 5.74 20.91
C THR A 134 17.45 5.63 19.48
N LYS A 135 16.37 4.89 19.26
CA LYS A 135 15.74 4.78 17.94
C LYS A 135 15.26 6.13 17.43
N ARG A 136 14.55 6.92 18.26
CA ARG A 136 14.10 8.27 17.89
C ARG A 136 15.25 9.23 17.60
N ASP A 137 16.28 9.24 18.45
CA ASP A 137 17.46 10.09 18.30
C ASP A 137 18.27 9.74 17.03
N SER A 138 18.15 8.50 16.54
CA SER A 138 18.81 8.05 15.31
C SER A 138 18.05 8.41 14.02
N ILE A 139 16.76 8.77 14.12
CA ILE A 139 15.94 9.10 12.95
C ILE A 139 16.37 10.48 12.43
N GLN A 140 16.87 10.51 11.20
CA GLN A 140 17.17 11.76 10.52
C GLN A 140 15.89 12.40 9.98
N SER A 141 15.77 13.72 10.16
CA SER A 141 14.66 14.47 9.59
C SER A 141 14.76 14.49 8.06
N ILE A 142 13.73 14.01 7.38
CA ILE A 142 13.62 13.99 5.93
C ILE A 142 12.73 15.16 5.50
N SER A 143 13.32 16.16 4.86
CA SER A 143 12.56 17.25 4.25
C SER A 143 12.26 16.93 2.79
N LEU A 144 10.99 16.99 2.42
CA LEU A 144 10.54 16.68 1.07
C LEU A 144 10.54 17.93 0.20
N TYR A 145 11.07 17.79 -1.01
CA TYR A 145 11.03 18.86 -1.99
C TYR A 145 9.69 18.88 -2.72
N THR A 146 9.19 20.09 -2.97
CA THR A 146 7.95 20.35 -3.70
C THR A 146 8.19 21.48 -4.67
N ASP A 147 7.84 21.26 -5.93
CA ASP A 147 7.82 22.26 -6.99
C ASP A 147 6.37 22.72 -7.23
N THR A 148 6.09 23.96 -6.84
CA THR A 148 4.79 24.61 -7.02
C THR A 148 4.77 25.59 -8.20
N SER A 149 5.76 25.53 -9.10
CA SER A 149 5.83 26.40 -10.29
C SER A 149 4.72 26.11 -11.30
N ILE A 150 4.21 24.87 -11.33
CA ILE A 150 3.13 24.46 -12.24
C ILE A 150 1.76 24.74 -11.61
N GLN A 151 1.09 25.76 -12.15
CA GLN A 151 -0.20 26.27 -11.65
C GLN A 151 -1.41 25.82 -12.47
N SER A 152 -1.24 24.81 -13.32
CA SER A 152 -2.29 24.28 -14.20
C SER A 152 -2.45 22.77 -14.05
N ILE A 153 -3.64 22.28 -14.36
CA ILE A 153 -3.90 20.83 -14.42
C ILE A 153 -3.06 20.21 -15.53
N LEU A 154 -2.37 19.11 -15.21
CA LEU A 154 -1.47 18.44 -16.16
C LEU A 154 -2.15 17.25 -16.83
N PRO A 155 -2.29 17.22 -18.17
CA PRO A 155 -2.61 16.00 -18.90
C PRO A 155 -1.60 14.89 -18.61
N ILE A 156 -2.05 13.64 -18.55
CA ILE A 156 -1.16 12.53 -18.16
C ILE A 156 0.03 12.33 -19.11
N ASP A 157 -0.13 12.67 -20.39
CA ASP A 157 0.92 12.52 -21.41
C ASP A 157 2.14 13.43 -21.20
N LEU A 158 1.99 14.46 -20.35
CA LEU A 158 3.08 15.38 -19.97
C LEU A 158 3.78 14.98 -18.67
N ILE A 159 3.31 13.92 -18.03
CA ILE A 159 3.78 13.47 -16.72
C ILE A 159 4.66 12.23 -16.89
N ASN A 160 5.77 12.18 -16.16
CA ASN A 160 6.64 11.01 -16.08
C ASN A 160 7.23 10.90 -14.66
N LYS A 161 8.13 9.94 -14.45
CA LYS A 161 8.74 9.72 -13.12
C LYS A 161 9.48 10.95 -12.58
N ASN A 162 10.01 11.84 -13.42
CA ASN A 162 10.68 13.06 -12.95
C ASN A 162 9.71 14.14 -12.45
N SER A 163 8.40 13.95 -12.64
CA SER A 163 7.35 14.85 -12.17
C SER A 163 6.93 14.60 -10.71
N ILE A 164 7.60 13.70 -9.97
CA ILE A 164 7.26 13.36 -8.56
C ILE A 164 7.14 14.61 -7.71
N ASN A 165 8.07 15.56 -7.85
CA ASN A 165 8.09 16.78 -7.04
C ASN A 165 7.00 17.80 -7.44
N ILE A 166 6.22 17.53 -8.48
CA ILE A 166 5.13 18.40 -8.96
C ILE A 166 3.75 17.78 -8.67
N VAL A 167 3.62 16.47 -8.87
CA VAL A 167 2.32 15.75 -8.82
C VAL A 167 2.29 14.56 -7.86
N GLY A 168 3.41 14.22 -7.24
CA GLY A 168 3.57 13.09 -6.32
C GLY A 168 3.83 11.75 -7.00
N GLY A 169 4.17 10.76 -6.18
CA GLY A 169 4.65 9.43 -6.60
C GLY A 169 3.67 8.67 -7.49
N LYS A 170 2.41 8.54 -7.09
CA LYS A 170 1.42 7.78 -7.88
C LYS A 170 1.13 8.40 -9.24
N ALA A 171 0.95 9.73 -9.31
CA ALA A 171 0.68 10.40 -10.57
C ALA A 171 1.89 10.32 -11.52
N ALA A 172 3.09 10.55 -11.00
CA ALA A 172 4.34 10.48 -11.77
C ALA A 172 4.60 9.06 -12.33
N ASN A 173 4.50 8.04 -11.47
CA ASN A 173 4.66 6.64 -11.89
C ASN A 173 3.53 6.20 -12.84
N PHE A 174 2.30 6.70 -12.67
CA PHE A 174 1.21 6.41 -13.61
C PHE A 174 1.46 7.03 -14.98
N GLY A 175 2.00 8.25 -15.05
CA GLY A 175 2.43 8.87 -16.31
C GLY A 175 3.49 8.05 -17.03
N GLU A 176 4.49 7.55 -16.30
CA GLU A 176 5.51 6.64 -16.86
C GLU A 176 4.88 5.32 -17.35
N LEU A 177 3.93 4.75 -16.61
CA LEU A 177 3.20 3.54 -17.04
C LEU A 177 2.46 3.77 -18.36
N VAL A 178 1.71 4.88 -18.49
CA VAL A 178 0.98 5.23 -19.71
C VAL A 178 1.94 5.32 -20.89
N LYS A 179 3.09 5.97 -20.70
CA LYS A 179 4.15 6.08 -21.70
C LYS A 179 4.69 4.69 -22.11
N LEU A 180 5.03 3.85 -21.14
CA LEU A 180 5.55 2.49 -21.39
C LEU A 180 4.54 1.61 -22.13
N VAL A 181 3.26 1.65 -21.75
CA VAL A 181 2.19 0.89 -22.43
C VAL A 181 2.09 1.26 -23.90
N LYS A 182 2.23 2.55 -24.22
CA LYS A 182 2.23 3.06 -25.59
C LYS A 182 3.52 2.72 -26.35
N GLU A 183 4.69 2.98 -25.76
CA GLU A 183 6.00 2.74 -26.37
C GLU A 183 6.25 1.25 -26.67
N LEU A 184 5.75 0.37 -25.81
CA LEU A 184 5.92 -1.08 -25.94
C LEU A 184 4.78 -1.75 -26.73
N GLU A 185 3.84 -0.96 -27.26
CA GLU A 185 2.68 -1.40 -28.04
C GLU A 185 1.90 -2.53 -27.33
N LEU A 186 1.63 -2.34 -26.03
CA LEU A 186 0.95 -3.35 -25.22
C LEU A 186 -0.55 -3.38 -25.53
N THR A 187 -1.15 -4.56 -25.36
CA THR A 187 -2.59 -4.76 -25.52
C THR A 187 -3.36 -4.43 -24.24
N SER A 188 -2.70 -4.48 -23.07
CA SER A 188 -3.26 -3.90 -21.86
C SER A 188 -3.47 -2.40 -22.00
N LYS A 189 -4.52 -1.92 -21.33
CA LYS A 189 -4.84 -0.50 -21.27
C LYS A 189 -4.43 0.08 -19.92
N THR A 190 -4.33 1.39 -19.87
CA THR A 190 -4.31 2.14 -18.62
C THR A 190 -5.65 2.87 -18.45
N PRO A 191 -6.05 3.20 -17.21
CA PRO A 191 -7.16 4.10 -16.94
C PRO A 191 -7.17 5.34 -17.83
N GLU A 192 -8.21 5.46 -18.65
CA GLU A 192 -8.39 6.53 -19.62
C GLU A 192 -8.75 7.85 -18.93
N ALA A 193 -8.70 8.93 -19.72
CA ALA A 193 -9.08 10.28 -19.29
C ALA A 193 -8.24 10.79 -18.10
N ALA A 194 -6.98 10.37 -18.04
CA ALA A 194 -6.14 10.66 -16.90
C ALA A 194 -5.49 12.05 -16.97
N PHE A 195 -5.38 12.68 -15.80
CA PHE A 195 -4.69 13.95 -15.59
C PHE A 195 -4.28 14.04 -14.12
N ALA A 196 -3.39 14.98 -13.78
CA ALA A 196 -3.01 15.24 -12.41
C ALA A 196 -3.30 16.68 -11.98
N ILE A 197 -3.65 16.84 -10.70
CA ILE A 197 -3.70 18.12 -10.00
C ILE A 197 -2.35 18.28 -9.28
N PRO A 198 -1.52 19.27 -9.65
CA PRO A 198 -0.22 19.52 -9.02
C PRO A 198 -0.31 20.00 -7.57
N PHE A 199 0.83 19.94 -6.87
CA PHE A 199 0.97 20.40 -5.49
C PHE A 199 0.66 21.88 -5.29
N TYR A 200 0.85 22.73 -6.31
CA TYR A 200 0.50 24.15 -6.26
C TYR A 200 -0.89 24.39 -5.67
N PHE A 201 -1.90 23.66 -6.15
CA PHE A 201 -3.28 23.84 -5.70
C PHE A 201 -3.48 23.49 -4.23
N TYR A 202 -2.79 22.43 -3.75
CA TYR A 202 -2.80 22.05 -2.34
C TYR A 202 -2.10 23.11 -1.49
N SER A 203 -0.83 23.44 -1.81
CA SER A 203 -0.05 24.39 -1.03
C SER A 203 -0.70 25.78 -1.00
N ASN A 204 -1.23 26.25 -2.12
CA ASN A 204 -1.96 27.51 -2.18
C ASN A 204 -3.21 27.49 -1.28
N HIS A 205 -3.98 26.39 -1.28
CA HIS A 205 -5.13 26.24 -0.39
C HIS A 205 -4.74 26.24 1.09
N MET A 206 -3.73 25.45 1.46
CA MET A 206 -3.25 25.36 2.84
C MET A 206 -2.77 26.73 3.36
N ASN A 207 -2.05 27.49 2.54
CA ASN A 207 -1.57 28.83 2.89
C ASN A 207 -2.71 29.87 2.95
N THR A 208 -3.61 29.89 1.96
CA THR A 208 -4.72 30.86 1.90
C THR A 208 -5.61 30.81 3.13
N PHE A 209 -5.81 29.62 3.69
CA PHE A 209 -6.64 29.42 4.88
C PHE A 209 -5.84 29.33 6.19
N GLY A 210 -4.55 29.68 6.18
CA GLY A 210 -3.69 29.68 7.38
C GLY A 210 -3.48 28.30 8.02
N ILE A 211 -3.73 27.22 7.27
CA ILE A 211 -3.61 25.85 7.78
C ILE A 211 -2.14 25.48 7.96
N GLN A 212 -1.29 25.94 7.03
CA GLN A 212 0.16 25.71 7.10
C GLN A 212 0.76 26.30 8.38
N ASP A 213 0.40 27.53 8.75
CA ASP A 213 0.91 28.17 9.97
C ASP A 213 0.50 27.41 11.24
N ARG A 214 -0.72 26.88 11.29
CA ARG A 214 -1.19 26.03 12.40
C ARG A 214 -0.37 24.74 12.49
N ILE A 215 -0.04 24.14 11.35
CA ILE A 215 0.84 22.95 11.28
C ILE A 215 2.23 23.29 11.82
N SER A 216 2.85 24.38 11.36
CA SER A 216 4.16 24.82 11.83
C SER A 216 4.19 25.05 13.34
N GLN A 217 3.16 25.70 13.90
CA GLN A 217 3.02 25.91 15.34
C GLN A 217 2.91 24.59 16.12
N PHE A 218 2.11 23.63 15.62
CA PHE A 218 1.94 22.32 16.25
C PHE A 218 3.22 21.48 16.20
N VAL A 219 3.93 21.49 15.07
CA VAL A 219 5.19 20.74 14.92
C VAL A 219 6.27 21.33 15.83
N THR A 220 6.30 22.65 15.99
CA THR A 220 7.25 23.34 16.89
C THR A 220 6.97 23.03 18.36
N SER A 221 5.71 22.77 18.74
CA SER A 221 5.34 22.45 20.14
C SER A 221 5.64 21.01 20.57
N LYS A 222 6.18 20.18 19.66
CA LYS A 222 6.44 18.74 19.86
C LYS A 222 7.30 18.39 21.09
N GLY A 223 8.28 19.22 21.48
CA GLY A 223 9.16 18.91 22.62
C GLY A 223 9.80 17.50 22.52
N GLU A 224 9.65 16.69 23.58
CA GLU A 224 10.15 15.29 23.63
C GLU A 224 9.28 14.26 22.88
N GLY A 225 8.18 14.69 22.26
CA GLY A 225 7.22 13.85 21.55
C GLY A 225 5.80 14.37 21.71
N TYR A 226 4.88 13.87 20.88
CA TYR A 226 3.49 14.31 20.95
C TYR A 226 2.67 13.51 21.97
N ASP A 227 1.79 14.21 22.69
CA ASP A 227 0.65 13.58 23.37
C ASP A 227 -0.35 13.06 22.33
N ASP A 228 -0.72 11.78 22.41
CA ASP A 228 -1.62 11.12 21.46
C ASP A 228 -2.98 11.83 21.33
N LYS A 229 -3.57 12.23 22.46
CA LYS A 229 -4.86 12.91 22.48
C LYS A 229 -4.76 14.26 21.78
N MET A 230 -3.69 15.01 22.07
CA MET A 230 -3.44 16.31 21.45
C MET A 230 -3.27 16.20 19.93
N VAL A 231 -2.56 15.16 19.45
CA VAL A 231 -2.41 14.89 18.00
C VAL A 231 -3.76 14.61 17.36
N ARG A 232 -4.57 13.75 17.96
CA ARG A 232 -5.87 13.37 17.39
C ARG A 232 -6.82 14.56 17.29
N GLU A 233 -6.87 15.39 18.33
CA GLU A 233 -7.68 16.62 18.35
C GLU A 233 -7.20 17.59 17.28
N PHE A 234 -5.89 17.89 17.23
CA PHE A 234 -5.30 18.76 16.23
C PHE A 234 -5.57 18.29 14.79
N LEU A 235 -5.35 17.01 14.51
CA LEU A 235 -5.58 16.44 13.18
C LEU A 235 -7.07 16.40 12.82
N SER A 236 -7.97 16.27 13.78
CA SER A 236 -9.41 16.43 13.55
C SER A 236 -9.72 17.85 13.09
N ASP A 237 -9.20 18.86 13.79
CA ASP A 237 -9.43 20.27 13.48
C ASP A 237 -8.87 20.66 12.11
N ILE A 238 -7.65 20.21 11.77
CA ILE A 238 -7.04 20.45 10.46
C ILE A 238 -7.90 19.87 9.34
N ARG A 239 -8.37 18.63 9.50
CA ARG A 239 -9.24 17.98 8.51
C ARG A 239 -10.57 18.71 8.37
N GLN A 240 -11.17 19.15 9.48
CA GLN A 240 -12.40 19.92 9.45
C GLN A 240 -12.20 21.25 8.70
N GLN A 241 -11.11 21.96 8.98
CA GLN A 241 -10.81 23.23 8.32
C GLN A 241 -10.62 23.08 6.80
N ILE A 242 -9.96 22.01 6.33
CA ILE A 242 -9.84 21.70 4.89
C ILE A 242 -11.22 21.45 4.27
N MET A 243 -12.11 20.76 4.98
CA MET A 243 -13.44 20.42 4.48
C MET A 243 -14.35 21.66 4.36
N GLU A 244 -14.27 22.58 5.31
CA GLU A 244 -15.08 23.81 5.37
C GLU A 244 -14.58 24.91 4.42
N SER A 245 -13.26 25.00 4.20
CA SER A 245 -12.62 26.00 3.34
C SER A 245 -13.02 25.86 1.87
N LYS A 246 -13.59 26.88 1.22
CA LYS A 246 -14.01 26.78 -0.21
C LYS A 246 -12.81 26.66 -1.16
N LEU A 247 -12.93 25.81 -2.19
CA LEU A 247 -11.92 25.78 -3.26
C LEU A 247 -12.11 26.95 -4.24
N ASP A 248 -10.99 27.36 -4.85
CA ASP A 248 -11.00 28.34 -5.93
C ASP A 248 -11.90 27.88 -7.09
N GLN A 249 -12.80 28.76 -7.52
CA GLN A 249 -13.82 28.43 -8.51
C GLN A 249 -13.24 28.31 -9.92
N ARG A 250 -12.12 29.00 -10.23
CA ARG A 250 -11.46 28.86 -11.53
C ARG A 250 -10.82 27.48 -11.62
N PHE A 251 -10.11 27.05 -10.59
CA PHE A 251 -9.56 25.70 -10.47
C PHE A 251 -10.63 24.61 -10.63
N LEU A 252 -11.77 24.72 -9.91
CA LEU A 252 -12.87 23.75 -10.05
C LEU A 252 -13.47 23.72 -11.47
N SER A 253 -13.54 24.88 -12.12
CA SER A 253 -13.99 24.99 -13.51
C SER A 253 -13.01 24.29 -14.46
N GLU A 254 -11.70 24.43 -14.24
CA GLU A 254 -10.67 23.73 -15.01
C GLU A 254 -10.75 22.21 -14.84
N VAL A 255 -10.90 21.71 -13.61
CA VAL A 255 -11.13 20.28 -13.36
C VAL A 255 -12.35 19.80 -14.14
N SER A 256 -13.45 20.55 -14.05
CA SER A 256 -14.71 20.20 -14.74
C SER A 256 -14.57 20.21 -16.26
N LYS A 257 -13.84 21.17 -16.83
CA LYS A 257 -13.54 21.24 -18.26
C LYS A 257 -12.70 20.04 -18.71
N GLN A 258 -11.66 19.69 -17.95
CA GLN A 258 -10.81 18.55 -18.26
C GLN A 258 -11.60 17.24 -18.24
N VAL A 259 -12.51 17.06 -17.27
CA VAL A 259 -13.38 15.88 -17.22
C VAL A 259 -14.35 15.84 -18.42
N LYS A 260 -15.04 16.95 -18.70
CA LYS A 260 -15.99 17.07 -19.83
C LYS A 260 -15.32 16.76 -21.17
N LYS A 261 -14.10 17.26 -21.39
CA LYS A 261 -13.32 17.03 -22.62
C LYS A 261 -13.12 15.55 -22.92
N ASN A 262 -13.00 14.72 -21.89
CA ASN A 262 -12.74 13.30 -22.03
C ASN A 262 -14.00 12.42 -22.16
N GLY A 263 -15.20 13.01 -22.14
CA GLY A 263 -16.46 12.29 -22.35
C GLY A 263 -16.95 11.43 -21.17
N PHE A 264 -16.23 11.42 -20.04
CA PHE A 264 -16.64 10.72 -18.82
C PHE A 264 -17.22 11.69 -17.79
N THR A 265 -18.15 11.21 -16.96
CA THR A 265 -18.75 12.00 -15.88
C THR A 265 -18.30 11.57 -14.49
N ARG A 266 -17.83 10.32 -14.34
CA ARG A 266 -17.44 9.73 -13.07
C ARG A 266 -15.92 9.51 -13.03
N VAL A 267 -15.25 10.16 -12.09
CA VAL A 267 -13.78 10.24 -12.02
C VAL A 267 -13.31 9.78 -10.64
N ARG A 268 -12.22 9.00 -10.62
CA ARG A 268 -11.53 8.61 -9.39
C ARG A 268 -10.41 9.63 -9.13
N PHE A 269 -10.40 10.21 -7.95
CA PHE A 269 -9.38 11.11 -7.42
C PHE A 269 -8.53 10.30 -6.43
N ARG A 270 -7.29 9.98 -6.81
CA ARG A 270 -6.34 9.21 -6.00
C ARG A 270 -5.29 10.14 -5.41
N SER A 271 -5.02 10.00 -4.12
CA SER A 271 -3.92 10.68 -3.44
C SER A 271 -2.59 10.39 -4.12
N SER A 272 -1.72 11.39 -4.22
CA SER A 272 -0.37 11.26 -4.78
C SER A 272 0.55 12.23 -4.05
N THR A 273 1.26 11.77 -3.02
CA THR A 273 2.13 12.64 -2.20
C THR A 273 3.56 12.66 -2.71
N ASN A 274 4.34 13.65 -2.26
CA ASN A 274 5.79 13.70 -2.42
C ASN A 274 6.55 12.71 -1.50
N ALA A 275 5.85 12.00 -0.61
CA ALA A 275 6.44 11.00 0.28
C ALA A 275 6.36 9.56 -0.27
N GLU A 276 5.42 9.28 -1.17
CA GLU A 276 5.07 7.91 -1.60
C GLU A 276 6.17 7.17 -2.37
N ASP A 277 7.21 7.85 -2.84
CA ASP A 277 8.35 7.25 -3.58
C ASP A 277 9.65 7.18 -2.74
N LEU A 278 9.61 7.56 -1.45
CA LEU A 278 10.79 7.47 -0.56
C LEU A 278 11.14 6.02 -0.25
N ASP A 279 12.43 5.76 -0.08
CA ASP A 279 12.92 4.43 0.29
C ASP A 279 12.46 4.04 1.70
N GLY A 280 11.81 2.89 1.83
CA GLY A 280 11.24 2.38 3.07
C GLY A 280 9.86 2.95 3.43
N PHE A 281 9.39 4.04 2.81
CA PHE A 281 8.09 4.63 3.12
C PHE A 281 7.00 4.16 2.14
N ASN A 282 5.94 3.55 2.66
CA ASN A 282 4.82 3.09 1.85
C ASN A 282 3.52 3.83 2.20
N GLY A 283 2.97 4.56 1.23
CA GLY A 283 1.67 5.23 1.39
C GLY A 283 0.43 4.33 1.30
N ALA A 284 0.59 3.01 1.17
CA ALA A 284 -0.53 2.07 1.03
C ALA A 284 -1.43 2.12 2.27
N GLY A 285 -2.71 2.39 2.05
CA GLY A 285 -3.71 2.47 3.12
C GLY A 285 -3.62 3.71 4.02
N LEU A 286 -2.67 4.62 3.80
CA LEU A 286 -2.56 5.85 4.61
C LEU A 286 -3.55 6.93 4.18
N TYR A 287 -3.73 7.07 2.87
CA TYR A 287 -4.47 8.16 2.25
C TYR A 287 -5.73 7.67 1.54
N ASP A 288 -6.69 8.59 1.41
CA ASP A 288 -7.96 8.28 0.78
C ASP A 288 -7.92 8.47 -0.73
N SER A 289 -8.75 7.70 -1.41
CA SER A 289 -9.14 7.97 -2.79
C SER A 289 -10.66 8.09 -2.88
N LYS A 290 -11.16 9.10 -3.58
CA LYS A 290 -12.61 9.39 -3.66
C LYS A 290 -13.10 9.42 -5.09
N THR A 291 -14.38 9.15 -5.27
CA THR A 291 -15.03 9.28 -6.58
C THR A 291 -15.85 10.56 -6.61
N GLY A 292 -15.59 11.38 -7.62
CA GLY A 292 -16.41 12.54 -7.96
C GLY A 292 -17.25 12.28 -9.21
N ILE A 293 -18.41 12.92 -9.30
CA ILE A 293 -19.34 12.84 -10.41
C ILE A 293 -19.69 14.26 -10.85
N LEU A 294 -19.52 14.53 -12.14
CA LEU A 294 -19.86 15.80 -12.76
C LEU A 294 -21.33 16.14 -12.47
N ASN A 295 -21.58 17.38 -12.05
CA ASN A 295 -22.93 17.90 -11.70
C ASN A 295 -23.64 17.14 -10.56
N ASN A 296 -22.92 16.40 -9.70
CA ASN A 296 -23.49 15.74 -8.53
C ASN A 296 -23.11 16.48 -7.24
N GLN A 297 -24.09 16.91 -6.46
CA GLN A 297 -23.83 17.65 -5.21
C GLN A 297 -23.24 16.77 -4.11
N LYS A 298 -23.73 15.53 -3.95
CA LYS A 298 -23.27 14.58 -2.90
C LYS A 298 -21.88 13.99 -3.20
N LYS A 299 -21.50 13.95 -4.47
CA LYS A 299 -20.21 13.46 -4.97
C LYS A 299 -19.55 14.51 -5.87
N SER A 300 -19.51 15.77 -5.43
CA SER A 300 -18.90 16.84 -6.21
C SER A 300 -17.39 16.67 -6.32
N PHE A 301 -16.77 17.27 -7.34
CA PHE A 301 -15.31 17.27 -7.48
C PHE A 301 -14.64 18.02 -6.32
N GLU A 302 -15.24 19.11 -5.85
CA GLU A 302 -14.76 19.82 -4.66
C GLU A 302 -14.70 18.90 -3.43
N LEU A 303 -15.77 18.17 -3.16
CA LEU A 303 -15.81 17.27 -2.01
C LEU A 303 -14.79 16.12 -2.15
N ALA A 304 -14.60 15.60 -3.36
CA ALA A 304 -13.61 14.57 -3.63
C ALA A 304 -12.18 15.07 -3.38
N ILE A 305 -11.83 16.25 -3.90
CA ILE A 305 -10.52 16.88 -3.74
C ILE A 305 -10.22 17.16 -2.27
N LYS A 306 -11.15 17.82 -1.55
CA LYS A 306 -10.98 18.15 -0.12
C LYS A 306 -10.79 16.90 0.73
N LYS A 307 -11.56 15.84 0.49
CA LYS A 307 -11.41 14.56 1.22
C LYS A 307 -10.06 13.90 0.96
N VAL A 308 -9.54 13.98 -0.26
CA VAL A 308 -8.19 13.47 -0.58
C VAL A 308 -7.13 14.31 0.15
N TRP A 309 -7.21 15.64 0.11
CA TRP A 309 -6.29 16.53 0.83
C TRP A 309 -6.36 16.35 2.35
N ALA A 310 -7.55 16.28 2.93
CA ALA A 310 -7.75 16.03 4.35
C ALA A 310 -7.14 14.69 4.79
N SER A 311 -7.13 13.66 3.92
CA SER A 311 -6.54 12.37 4.26
C SER A 311 -5.03 12.40 4.47
N ALA A 312 -4.33 13.44 3.98
CA ALA A 312 -2.92 13.65 4.32
C ALA A 312 -2.71 13.80 5.84
N TRP A 313 -3.73 14.31 6.53
CA TRP A 313 -3.78 14.60 7.96
C TRP A 313 -4.60 13.58 8.75
N ASN A 314 -4.84 12.40 8.17
CA ASN A 314 -5.31 11.26 8.96
C ASN A 314 -4.27 10.92 10.03
N TYR A 315 -4.71 10.52 11.22
CA TYR A 315 -3.83 10.12 12.33
C TYR A 315 -2.76 9.12 11.89
N LYS A 316 -3.15 8.03 11.22
CA LYS A 316 -2.21 7.04 10.69
C LYS A 316 -1.19 7.62 9.72
N ALA A 317 -1.61 8.53 8.84
CA ALA A 317 -0.72 9.13 7.85
C ALA A 317 0.29 10.05 8.52
N PHE A 318 -0.13 10.80 9.54
CA PHE A 318 0.75 11.64 10.35
C PHE A 318 1.75 10.79 11.15
N MET A 319 1.27 9.77 11.85
CA MET A 319 2.11 8.89 12.66
C MET A 319 3.09 8.07 11.82
N GLU A 320 2.71 7.64 10.62
CA GLU A 320 3.64 6.97 9.72
C GLU A 320 4.76 7.92 9.31
N ARG A 321 4.45 9.15 8.91
CA ARG A 321 5.47 10.15 8.56
C ARG A 321 6.39 10.45 9.73
N GLU A 322 5.82 10.58 10.92
CA GLU A 322 6.56 10.78 12.17
C GLU A 322 7.51 9.61 12.45
N TYR A 323 7.05 8.37 12.26
CA TYR A 323 7.88 7.17 12.43
C TYR A 323 9.08 7.14 11.48
N PHE A 324 8.92 7.62 10.25
CA PHE A 324 10.00 7.70 9.26
C PHE A 324 10.80 9.01 9.31
N GLY A 325 10.53 9.90 10.26
CA GLY A 325 11.23 11.18 10.38
C GLY A 325 10.89 12.19 9.29
N ILE A 326 9.80 11.99 8.55
CA ILE A 326 9.38 12.91 7.50
C ILE A 326 8.89 14.20 8.13
N ASN A 327 9.48 15.33 7.73
CA ASN A 327 9.05 16.64 8.18
C ASN A 327 7.60 16.90 7.74
N GLN A 328 6.71 16.99 8.72
CA GLN A 328 5.28 17.19 8.52
C GLN A 328 4.96 18.49 7.75
N GLU A 329 5.80 19.51 7.85
CA GLU A 329 5.62 20.78 7.14
C GLU A 329 5.93 20.68 5.65
N SER A 330 6.74 19.69 5.24
CA SER A 330 7.18 19.51 3.86
C SER A 330 6.23 18.62 3.02
N ILE A 331 5.20 18.04 3.64
CA ILE A 331 4.25 17.17 2.94
C ILE A 331 3.40 17.96 1.94
N SER A 332 3.24 17.43 0.74
CA SER A 332 2.32 17.98 -0.27
C SER A 332 1.49 16.88 -0.92
N MET A 333 0.25 17.20 -1.29
CA MET A 333 -0.72 16.25 -1.83
C MET A 333 -1.21 16.66 -3.22
N GLY A 334 -0.66 15.99 -4.24
CA GLY A 334 -1.16 16.01 -5.59
C GLY A 334 -2.31 15.00 -5.72
N ILE A 335 -2.99 15.03 -6.86
CA ILE A 335 -4.09 14.09 -7.11
C ILE A 335 -4.00 13.54 -8.52
N LEU A 336 -3.92 12.22 -8.63
CA LEU A 336 -4.11 11.50 -9.89
C LEU A 336 -5.62 11.32 -10.14
N CYS A 337 -6.09 11.85 -11.25
CA CYS A 337 -7.46 11.73 -11.72
C CYS A 337 -7.51 10.81 -12.93
N HIS A 338 -8.48 9.90 -12.99
CA HIS A 338 -8.77 9.09 -14.19
C HIS A 338 -10.23 8.61 -14.15
N ARG A 339 -10.76 8.05 -15.25
CA ARG A 339 -12.14 7.53 -15.23
C ARG A 339 -12.34 6.50 -14.12
N SER A 340 -13.53 6.47 -13.52
CA SER A 340 -13.92 5.42 -12.58
C SER A 340 -14.33 4.16 -13.33
N PHE A 341 -14.01 2.99 -12.78
CA PHE A 341 -14.44 1.69 -13.28
C PHE A 341 -15.47 1.14 -12.29
N PRO A 342 -16.78 1.22 -12.57
CA PRO A 342 -17.76 0.50 -11.79
C PRO A 342 -17.86 -0.95 -12.30
N ASN A 343 -18.05 -1.92 -11.39
CA ASN A 343 -18.31 -3.32 -11.73
C ASN A 343 -17.12 -3.99 -12.42
N GLU A 344 -15.99 -4.02 -11.73
CA GLU A 344 -14.79 -4.75 -12.17
C GLU A 344 -15.06 -6.27 -12.18
N THR A 345 -14.52 -7.00 -13.14
CA THR A 345 -14.65 -8.46 -13.20
C THR A 345 -13.69 -9.12 -12.21
N ALA A 346 -12.47 -8.60 -12.15
CA ALA A 346 -11.46 -8.97 -11.18
C ALA A 346 -10.53 -7.78 -10.93
N ASN A 347 -9.97 -7.71 -9.74
CA ASN A 347 -8.90 -6.78 -9.39
C ASN A 347 -7.74 -7.56 -8.76
N GLY A 348 -6.52 -7.03 -8.88
CA GLY A 348 -5.33 -7.77 -8.47
C GLY A 348 -4.10 -6.92 -8.23
N VAL A 349 -3.13 -7.54 -7.56
CA VAL A 349 -1.78 -7.02 -7.35
C VAL A 349 -0.79 -8.06 -7.88
N VAL A 350 0.26 -7.61 -8.54
CA VAL A 350 1.36 -8.46 -8.99
C VAL A 350 2.69 -7.88 -8.57
N ILE A 351 3.53 -8.71 -7.94
CA ILE A 351 4.92 -8.41 -7.67
C ILE A 351 5.78 -9.13 -8.69
N THR A 352 6.61 -8.37 -9.42
CA THR A 352 7.41 -8.91 -10.53
C THR A 352 8.73 -9.56 -10.10
N LYS A 353 8.76 -10.13 -8.90
CA LYS A 353 9.85 -10.99 -8.39
C LYS A 353 9.28 -12.12 -7.54
N ASN A 354 10.08 -13.17 -7.37
CA ASN A 354 9.68 -14.31 -6.56
C ASN A 354 9.84 -13.97 -5.08
N LEU A 355 8.75 -14.04 -4.31
CA LEU A 355 8.75 -13.71 -2.88
C LEU A 355 9.07 -14.91 -1.98
N TYR A 356 9.06 -16.13 -2.53
CA TYR A 356 9.25 -17.36 -1.77
C TYR A 356 10.63 -17.98 -1.99
N ARG A 357 11.29 -17.65 -3.11
CA ARG A 357 12.60 -18.19 -3.49
C ARG A 357 13.51 -17.09 -4.01
N ASN A 358 14.54 -16.74 -3.24
CA ASN A 358 15.54 -15.75 -3.62
C ASN A 358 16.30 -16.15 -4.89
N ASN A 359 16.62 -15.19 -5.75
CA ASN A 359 17.29 -15.40 -7.04
C ASN A 359 16.56 -16.35 -8.02
N TYR A 360 15.32 -16.73 -7.75
CA TYR A 360 14.47 -17.42 -8.70
C TYR A 360 13.53 -16.44 -9.41
N ARG A 361 13.21 -16.75 -10.66
CA ARG A 361 12.13 -16.08 -11.40
C ARG A 361 10.77 -16.48 -10.83
N GLY A 362 9.76 -15.66 -11.13
CA GLY A 362 8.39 -15.89 -10.76
C GLY A 362 7.71 -14.57 -10.43
N PHE A 363 6.51 -14.36 -10.96
CA PHE A 363 5.69 -13.22 -10.58
C PHE A 363 4.60 -13.70 -9.64
N VAL A 364 4.55 -13.12 -8.45
CA VAL A 364 3.56 -13.45 -7.43
C VAL A 364 2.34 -12.58 -7.67
N ILE A 365 1.20 -13.21 -7.90
CA ILE A 365 -0.06 -12.55 -8.26
C ILE A 365 -1.11 -12.92 -7.23
N ASN A 366 -1.77 -11.91 -6.69
CA ASN A 366 -2.99 -12.06 -5.92
C ASN A 366 -4.14 -11.41 -6.68
N ALA A 367 -5.24 -12.15 -6.86
CA ALA A 367 -6.42 -11.67 -7.57
C ALA A 367 -7.70 -11.93 -6.75
N GLN A 368 -8.67 -11.05 -6.91
CA GLN A 368 -9.98 -11.17 -6.28
C GLN A 368 -11.12 -10.87 -7.27
N TYR A 369 -12.21 -11.61 -7.11
CA TYR A 369 -13.43 -11.41 -7.90
C TYR A 369 -14.10 -10.07 -7.55
N GLY A 370 -14.58 -9.36 -8.56
CA GLY A 370 -15.29 -8.10 -8.36
C GLY A 370 -14.39 -6.94 -7.90
N GLU A 371 -14.96 -6.09 -7.03
CA GLU A 371 -14.29 -4.92 -6.43
C GLU A 371 -13.75 -5.21 -5.01
N THR A 372 -13.84 -6.45 -4.53
CA THR A 372 -13.35 -6.83 -3.21
C THR A 372 -11.83 -6.66 -3.14
N SER A 373 -11.34 -6.03 -2.07
CA SER A 373 -9.92 -5.74 -1.90
C SER A 373 -9.09 -7.02 -1.80
N VAL A 374 -7.99 -7.07 -2.55
CA VAL A 374 -7.00 -8.15 -2.51
C VAL A 374 -6.08 -8.04 -1.31
N VAL A 375 -5.77 -6.80 -0.89
CA VAL A 375 -4.79 -6.50 0.17
C VAL A 375 -5.42 -6.41 1.56
N ASN A 376 -6.74 -6.23 1.61
CA ASN A 376 -7.54 -6.17 2.84
C ASN A 376 -8.92 -6.80 2.59
N PRO A 377 -8.98 -8.12 2.34
CA PRO A 377 -10.24 -8.81 2.10
C PRO A 377 -11.10 -8.85 3.38
N PRO A 378 -12.44 -8.95 3.27
CA PRO A 378 -13.30 -9.20 4.42
C PRO A 378 -12.93 -10.48 5.17
N ASP A 379 -13.31 -10.59 6.44
CA ASP A 379 -13.02 -11.76 7.27
C ASP A 379 -13.57 -13.05 6.63
N GLY A 380 -12.74 -14.10 6.64
CA GLY A 380 -13.08 -15.39 6.03
C GLY A 380 -12.96 -15.44 4.50
N VAL A 381 -12.64 -14.33 3.84
CA VAL A 381 -12.41 -14.31 2.39
C VAL A 381 -10.98 -14.70 2.05
N THR A 382 -10.83 -15.73 1.22
CA THR A 382 -9.54 -16.15 0.64
C THR A 382 -9.41 -15.58 -0.76
N CYS A 383 -8.25 -15.01 -1.08
CA CYS A 383 -7.92 -14.55 -2.43
C CYS A 383 -7.29 -15.67 -3.26
N GLU A 384 -7.39 -15.55 -4.59
CA GLU A 384 -6.67 -16.44 -5.50
C GLU A 384 -5.21 -16.00 -5.56
N GLN A 385 -4.30 -16.90 -5.21
CA GLN A 385 -2.86 -16.63 -5.20
C GLN A 385 -2.16 -17.56 -6.18
N MET A 386 -1.22 -17.01 -6.95
CA MET A 386 -0.48 -17.78 -7.92
C MET A 386 0.93 -17.24 -8.15
N ILE A 387 1.81 -18.13 -8.59
CA ILE A 387 3.13 -17.78 -9.11
C ILE A 387 3.14 -18.12 -10.60
N CYS A 388 3.43 -17.12 -11.43
CA CYS A 388 3.59 -17.32 -12.86
C CYS A 388 5.07 -17.28 -13.26
N TYR A 389 5.50 -18.34 -13.96
CA TYR A 389 6.82 -18.47 -14.55
C TYR A 389 6.68 -18.31 -16.07
N SER A 390 6.90 -17.09 -16.57
CA SER A 390 6.63 -16.75 -17.98
C SER A 390 7.77 -16.02 -18.70
N ASP A 391 8.98 -15.98 -18.13
CA ASP A 391 10.12 -15.34 -18.79
C ASP A 391 10.62 -16.20 -19.96
N LYS A 392 10.40 -15.74 -21.19
CA LYS A 392 10.74 -16.45 -22.43
C LYS A 392 12.24 -16.62 -22.66
N ASN A 393 13.08 -15.87 -21.95
CA ASN A 393 14.54 -15.90 -22.11
C ASN A 393 15.21 -16.97 -21.23
N ASP A 394 14.43 -17.83 -20.56
CA ASP A 394 14.96 -18.86 -19.68
C ASP A 394 14.93 -20.25 -20.31
N SER A 395 16.09 -20.90 -20.36
CA SER A 395 16.22 -22.31 -20.76
C SER A 395 15.80 -23.28 -19.65
N PHE A 396 15.67 -22.83 -18.39
CA PHE A 396 15.38 -23.67 -17.22
C PHE A 396 13.96 -24.25 -17.21
N TYR A 397 12.95 -23.44 -17.52
CA TYR A 397 11.55 -23.90 -17.65
C TYR A 397 11.16 -24.24 -19.10
N GLY A 398 12.09 -24.05 -20.05
CA GLY A 398 11.82 -24.07 -21.48
C GLY A 398 10.82 -22.99 -21.92
N LYS A 399 10.30 -23.08 -23.15
CA LYS A 399 9.26 -22.16 -23.66
C LYS A 399 7.88 -22.34 -22.98
N LYS A 400 7.79 -23.11 -21.88
CA LYS A 400 6.53 -23.42 -21.20
C LYS A 400 6.18 -22.29 -20.24
N LYS A 401 4.91 -21.90 -20.26
CA LYS A 401 4.32 -20.95 -19.31
C LYS A 401 3.66 -21.76 -18.21
N ILE A 402 4.11 -21.58 -16.97
CA ILE A 402 3.62 -22.35 -15.82
C ILE A 402 2.95 -21.39 -14.85
N VAL A 403 1.70 -21.69 -14.49
CA VAL A 403 0.95 -20.99 -13.45
C VAL A 403 0.73 -21.98 -12.31
N GLU A 404 1.39 -21.72 -11.18
CA GLU A 404 1.26 -22.48 -9.95
C GLU A 404 0.28 -21.76 -9.03
N TYR A 405 -0.79 -22.44 -8.61
CA TYR A 405 -1.78 -21.87 -7.69
C TYR A 405 -1.40 -22.24 -6.25
N LEU A 406 -1.32 -21.23 -5.39
CA LEU A 406 -1.06 -21.39 -3.95
C LEU A 406 -2.38 -21.47 -3.17
N SER A 407 -3.41 -20.74 -3.61
CA SER A 407 -4.75 -20.76 -3.05
C SER A 407 -5.80 -20.41 -4.11
N TYR A 408 -7.03 -20.85 -3.89
CA TYR A 408 -8.20 -20.50 -4.72
C TYR A 408 -9.12 -19.54 -3.97
N SER A 409 -9.80 -18.67 -4.71
CA SER A 409 -10.79 -17.76 -4.12
C SER A 409 -12.03 -18.53 -3.67
N ASN A 410 -12.58 -18.15 -2.51
CA ASN A 410 -13.86 -18.66 -2.00
C ASN A 410 -15.03 -17.69 -2.24
N MET A 411 -14.83 -16.66 -3.06
CA MET A 411 -15.85 -15.65 -3.42
C MET A 411 -16.32 -15.76 -4.87
N LEU A 412 -15.98 -16.84 -5.55
CA LEU A 412 -16.38 -17.04 -6.94
C LEU A 412 -17.85 -17.48 -7.01
N PRO A 413 -18.63 -16.98 -7.99
CA PRO A 413 -19.92 -17.57 -8.29
C PRO A 413 -19.73 -18.99 -8.82
N ASP A 414 -20.73 -19.87 -8.63
CA ASP A 414 -20.69 -21.29 -9.04
C ASP A 414 -20.38 -21.51 -10.53
N SER A 415 -20.53 -20.48 -11.36
CA SER A 415 -20.22 -20.51 -12.79
C SER A 415 -18.73 -20.29 -13.13
N LEU A 416 -17.89 -19.98 -12.14
CA LEU A 416 -16.47 -19.68 -12.32
C LEU A 416 -15.60 -20.52 -11.39
N ASP A 417 -14.65 -21.25 -11.98
CA ASP A 417 -13.66 -22.01 -11.23
C ASP A 417 -12.47 -21.16 -10.76
N LYS A 418 -12.26 -20.00 -11.40
CA LYS A 418 -11.08 -19.13 -11.20
C LYS A 418 -11.41 -17.65 -11.35
N VAL A 419 -10.69 -16.80 -10.61
CA VAL A 419 -10.80 -15.33 -10.73
C VAL A 419 -10.27 -14.87 -12.09
N MET A 420 -9.07 -15.33 -12.44
CA MET A 420 -8.44 -15.05 -13.73
C MET A 420 -8.35 -16.30 -14.60
N LEU A 421 -8.62 -16.13 -15.90
CA LEU A 421 -8.37 -17.16 -16.88
C LEU A 421 -6.86 -17.33 -17.08
N THR A 422 -6.38 -18.55 -17.31
CA THR A 422 -4.93 -18.81 -17.51
C THR A 422 -4.32 -17.97 -18.64
N LYS A 423 -5.11 -17.68 -19.70
CA LYS A 423 -4.70 -16.77 -20.78
C LYS A 423 -4.50 -15.32 -20.32
N GLU A 424 -5.26 -14.87 -19.34
CA GLU A 424 -5.17 -13.51 -18.77
C GLU A 424 -3.97 -13.38 -17.85
N VAL A 425 -3.74 -14.38 -17.01
CA VAL A 425 -2.53 -14.48 -16.16
C VAL A 425 -1.29 -14.44 -17.05
N THR A 426 -1.30 -15.24 -18.11
CA THR A 426 -0.21 -15.29 -19.08
C THR A 426 0.01 -13.95 -19.79
N LEU A 427 -1.06 -13.31 -20.27
CA LEU A 427 -0.97 -12.01 -20.94
C LEU A 427 -0.42 -10.94 -20.00
N LEU A 428 -0.95 -10.88 -18.77
CA LEU A 428 -0.47 -9.99 -17.72
C LEU A 428 1.03 -10.17 -17.51
N THR A 429 1.49 -11.41 -17.31
CA THR A 429 2.90 -11.65 -16.99
C THR A 429 3.83 -11.41 -18.16
N GLU A 430 3.41 -11.67 -19.40
CA GLU A 430 4.19 -11.31 -20.60
C GLU A 430 4.36 -9.80 -20.74
N GLU A 431 3.30 -9.02 -20.54
CA GLU A 431 3.34 -7.58 -20.70
C GLU A 431 4.07 -6.87 -19.55
N ILE A 432 3.83 -7.27 -18.29
CA ILE A 432 4.57 -6.68 -17.16
C ILE A 432 6.05 -7.07 -17.17
N SER A 433 6.44 -8.19 -17.79
CA SER A 433 7.86 -8.52 -17.99
C SER A 433 8.55 -7.50 -18.89
N LYS A 434 7.88 -7.05 -19.97
CA LYS A 434 8.39 -5.99 -20.85
C LYS A 434 8.48 -4.65 -20.10
N ILE A 435 7.43 -4.31 -19.34
CA ILE A 435 7.42 -3.12 -18.49
C ILE A 435 8.56 -3.16 -17.47
N LYS A 436 8.72 -4.27 -16.75
CA LYS A 436 9.81 -4.47 -15.77
C LYS A 436 11.17 -4.24 -16.40
N MET A 437 11.42 -4.85 -17.56
CA MET A 437 12.69 -4.69 -18.28
C MET A 437 12.96 -3.23 -18.65
N ALA A 438 11.98 -2.55 -19.27
CA ALA A 438 12.13 -1.15 -19.66
C ALA A 438 12.31 -0.23 -18.43
N TYR A 439 11.56 -0.47 -17.36
CA TYR A 439 11.63 0.32 -16.14
C TYR A 439 12.97 0.13 -15.42
N TYR A 440 13.44 -1.12 -15.30
CA TYR A 440 14.76 -1.44 -14.75
C TYR A 440 15.87 -0.73 -15.53
N SER A 441 15.88 -0.84 -16.86
CA SER A 441 16.89 -0.19 -17.69
C SER A 441 16.90 1.34 -17.57
N LYS A 442 15.74 1.96 -17.34
CA LYS A 442 15.62 3.43 -17.21
C LYS A 442 15.94 3.96 -15.81
N PHE A 443 15.55 3.24 -14.75
CA PHE A 443 15.48 3.81 -13.40
C PHE A 443 16.20 3.00 -12.32
N HIS A 444 16.80 1.86 -12.65
CA HIS A 444 17.58 1.12 -11.66
C HIS A 444 18.85 1.90 -11.29
N ASP A 445 19.03 2.14 -10.00
CA ASP A 445 20.26 2.67 -9.45
C ASP A 445 21.36 1.60 -9.51
N GLN A 446 22.38 1.83 -10.34
CA GLN A 446 23.51 0.90 -10.52
C GLN A 446 24.35 0.73 -9.25
N ASN A 447 24.18 1.60 -8.25
CA ASN A 447 24.87 1.48 -6.97
C ASN A 447 24.13 0.57 -5.98
N LYS A 448 22.88 0.20 -6.24
CA LYS A 448 22.14 -0.74 -5.37
C LYS A 448 22.52 -2.18 -5.72
N GLU A 449 22.91 -2.95 -4.71
CA GLU A 449 23.16 -4.38 -4.86
C GLU A 449 21.91 -5.13 -5.32
N GLY A 450 22.08 -6.07 -6.23
CA GLY A 450 21.00 -6.93 -6.70
C GLY A 450 21.13 -7.30 -8.18
N THR A 451 20.40 -8.32 -8.58
CA THR A 451 20.25 -8.68 -10.00
C THR A 451 18.91 -8.15 -10.51
N TYR A 452 18.72 -8.15 -11.83
CA TYR A 452 17.41 -7.94 -12.45
C TYR A 452 16.31 -8.84 -11.84
N TYR A 453 16.65 -10.05 -11.38
CA TYR A 453 15.70 -10.97 -10.75
C TYR A 453 15.27 -10.49 -9.36
N ASN A 454 16.17 -9.81 -8.64
CA ASN A 454 15.90 -9.26 -7.31
C ASN A 454 15.16 -7.92 -7.37
N TYR A 455 15.27 -7.20 -8.49
CA TYR A 455 14.47 -6.01 -8.75
C TYR A 455 13.00 -6.38 -8.90
N GLY A 456 12.14 -5.82 -8.05
CA GLY A 456 10.70 -6.03 -8.10
C GLY A 456 9.96 -4.74 -8.42
N LEU A 457 8.87 -4.87 -9.15
CA LEU A 457 7.84 -3.83 -9.27
C LEU A 457 6.54 -4.36 -8.67
N ASP A 458 5.84 -3.49 -7.97
CA ASP A 458 4.48 -3.70 -7.48
C ASP A 458 3.52 -3.00 -8.43
N LEU A 459 2.65 -3.79 -9.07
CA LEU A 459 1.63 -3.30 -9.98
C LEU A 459 0.25 -3.70 -9.51
N GLU A 460 -0.68 -2.75 -9.61
CA GLU A 460 -2.10 -3.04 -9.50
C GLU A 460 -2.69 -3.22 -10.91
N PHE A 461 -3.55 -4.22 -11.08
CA PHE A 461 -4.28 -4.47 -12.32
C PHE A 461 -5.76 -4.73 -12.07
N LYS A 462 -6.55 -4.75 -13.15
CA LYS A 462 -7.93 -5.23 -13.16
C LYS A 462 -8.33 -5.82 -14.50
N ILE A 463 -9.37 -6.63 -14.48
CA ILE A 463 -10.08 -7.12 -15.66
C ILE A 463 -11.43 -6.41 -15.73
N TYR A 464 -11.74 -5.79 -16.87
CA TYR A 464 -12.93 -4.95 -17.02
C TYR A 464 -13.76 -5.29 -18.26
N GLY A 465 -15.08 -5.24 -18.08
CA GLY A 465 -16.06 -5.41 -19.15
C GLY A 465 -16.28 -6.86 -19.58
N SER A 466 -17.26 -7.06 -20.46
CA SER A 466 -17.61 -8.36 -21.04
C SER A 466 -16.47 -8.98 -21.87
N GLU A 467 -15.66 -8.13 -22.50
CA GLU A 467 -14.46 -8.53 -23.26
C GLU A 467 -13.29 -8.92 -22.35
N ARG A 468 -13.41 -8.74 -21.03
CA ARG A 468 -12.38 -9.05 -20.03
C ARG A 468 -11.03 -8.38 -20.36
N GLN A 469 -11.08 -7.10 -20.74
CA GLN A 469 -9.90 -6.30 -21.05
C GLN A 469 -9.01 -6.14 -19.81
N LEU A 470 -7.72 -6.40 -19.97
CA LEU A 470 -6.71 -6.15 -18.95
C LEU A 470 -6.37 -4.66 -18.87
N TYR A 471 -6.42 -4.12 -17.66
CA TYR A 471 -5.96 -2.78 -17.32
C TYR A 471 -4.86 -2.82 -16.26
N ILE A 472 -3.77 -2.09 -16.50
CA ILE A 472 -2.73 -1.81 -15.49
C ILE A 472 -2.99 -0.41 -14.93
N LYS A 473 -3.21 -0.31 -13.62
CA LYS A 473 -3.73 0.92 -12.96
C LYS A 473 -2.73 1.61 -12.06
N GLN A 474 -1.64 0.95 -11.67
CA GLN A 474 -0.57 1.53 -10.87
C GLN A 474 0.71 0.73 -11.09
N ILE A 475 1.85 1.42 -10.94
CA ILE A 475 3.18 0.82 -10.91
C ILE A 475 4.00 1.54 -9.85
N ARG A 476 4.85 0.82 -9.14
CA ARG A 476 5.89 1.39 -8.28
C ARG A 476 7.03 0.39 -8.08
N PRO A 477 8.25 0.85 -7.73
CA PRO A 477 9.29 -0.04 -7.23
C PRO A 477 8.80 -0.82 -6.01
N PHE A 478 9.13 -2.10 -5.95
CA PHE A 478 8.86 -2.94 -4.78
C PHE A 478 10.12 -3.04 -3.93
N GLN A 479 10.06 -2.45 -2.73
CA GLN A 479 11.12 -2.49 -1.73
C GLN A 479 10.96 -3.74 -0.86
N ASN A 480 12.08 -4.36 -0.49
CA ASN A 480 12.16 -5.59 0.30
C ASN A 480 12.65 -5.30 1.71
#